data_AF-A0AAW3I4D1-F1
#
_entry.id   AF-A0AAW3I4D1-F1
#
_cell.length_a   1.000
_cell.length_b   1.000
_cell.length_c   1.000
_cell.angle_alpha   90.00
_cell.angle_beta   90.00
_cell.angle_gamma   90.00
#
_symmetry.space_group_name_H-M   'P 1'
#
loop_
_entity.id
_entity.type
_entity.pdbx_description
1 polymer ?
#
loop_
_entity_poly.entity_id
_entity_poly.type
_entity_poly.pdbx_seq_one_letter_code
_entity_poly.pdbx_strand_id
1 'polypeptide(L)' 'CFACHATGVANAPKFGDKAAWEPYIKTGMDAMVKVAMQGKPPMPPKGGAANASEEDIRAAVQYMVDHAK' A
#
# COMPACT_ATOMS: atom_id res chain seq x y z
N CYS A 1 3.87 -0.18 4.86
CA CYS A 1 4.90 0.15 3.84
C CYS A 1 6.02 -0.89 3.83
N PHE A 2 7.24 -0.60 4.30
CA PHE A 2 8.33 -1.59 4.20
C PHE A 2 8.17 -2.80 5.14
N ALA A 3 7.86 -2.58 6.42
CA ALA A 3 7.84 -3.63 7.45
C ALA A 3 6.99 -4.87 7.08
N CYS A 4 5.87 -4.68 6.37
CA CYS A 4 5.03 -5.78 5.91
C CYS A 4 5.22 -6.12 4.43
N HIS A 5 5.39 -5.12 3.56
CA HIS A 5 5.45 -5.36 2.11
C HIS A 5 6.84 -5.78 1.62
N ALA A 6 7.92 -5.64 2.40
CA ALA A 6 9.24 -6.12 1.98
C ALA A 6 9.27 -7.65 1.81
N THR A 7 8.66 -8.37 2.74
CA THR A 7 8.67 -9.83 2.80
C THR A 7 7.29 -10.47 2.63
N GLY A 8 6.22 -9.66 2.58
CA GLY A 8 4.85 -10.13 2.44
C GLY A 8 4.25 -10.64 3.75
N VAL A 9 4.55 -9.97 4.85
CA VAL A 9 4.01 -10.31 6.18
C VAL A 9 2.49 -10.37 6.12
N ALA A 10 1.93 -11.45 6.67
CA ALA A 10 0.48 -11.68 6.70
C ALA A 10 -0.19 -11.56 5.32
N ASN A 11 0.49 -12.03 4.27
CA ASN A 11 0.07 -11.97 2.87
C ASN A 11 -0.06 -10.54 2.31
N ALA A 12 0.67 -9.58 2.87
CA ALA A 12 0.80 -8.27 2.23
C ALA A 12 1.42 -8.43 0.82
N PRO A 13 0.93 -7.69 -0.19
CA PRO A 13 1.51 -7.75 -1.53
C PRO A 13 2.95 -7.26 -1.49
N LYS A 14 3.88 -8.13 -1.92
CA LYS A 14 5.32 -7.88 -1.82
C LYS A 14 5.71 -6.69 -2.70
N PHE A 15 6.59 -5.84 -2.19
CA PHE A 15 7.13 -4.73 -2.96
C PHE A 15 7.78 -5.24 -4.25
N GLY A 16 7.41 -4.66 -5.39
CA GLY A 16 7.89 -5.05 -6.71
C GLY A 16 7.25 -6.30 -7.33
N ASP A 17 6.34 -6.97 -6.63
CA ASP A 17 5.63 -8.14 -7.17
C ASP A 17 4.51 -7.71 -8.13
N LYS A 18 4.85 -7.62 -9.42
CA LYS A 18 3.92 -7.15 -10.45
C LYS A 18 2.59 -7.92 -10.46
N ALA A 19 2.64 -9.24 -10.32
CA ALA A 19 1.45 -10.08 -10.37
C ALA A 19 0.55 -9.85 -9.14
N ALA A 20 1.15 -9.69 -7.95
CA ALA A 20 0.39 -9.38 -6.75
C ALA A 20 -0.23 -7.98 -6.79
N TRP A 21 0.44 -7.00 -7.40
CA TRP A 21 -0.02 -5.60 -7.43
C TRP A 21 -1.01 -5.28 -8.54
N GLU A 22 -0.98 -6.01 -9.66
CA GLU A 22 -1.87 -5.81 -10.82
C GLU A 22 -3.36 -5.62 -10.47
N PRO A 23 -4.01 -6.49 -9.66
CA PRO A 23 -5.43 -6.31 -9.34
C PRO A 23 -5.71 -5.05 -8.53
N TYR A 24 -4.76 -4.58 -7.72
CA TYR A 24 -4.93 -3.36 -6.92
C TYR A 24 -4.71 -2.11 -7.78
N ILE A 25 -3.70 -2.11 -8.66
CA ILE A 25 -3.44 -1.01 -9.58
C ILE A 25 -4.67 -0.75 -10.47
N LYS A 26 -5.39 -1.79 -10.89
CA LYS A 26 -6.65 -1.68 -11.66
C LYS A 26 -7.78 -0.96 -10.91
N THR A 27 -7.73 -0.89 -9.58
CA THR A 27 -8.72 -0.15 -8.78
C THR A 27 -8.52 1.37 -8.82
N GLY A 28 -7.34 1.83 -9.25
CA GLY A 28 -6.98 3.24 -9.32
C GLY A 28 -6.37 3.79 -8.02
N MET A 29 -5.61 4.87 -8.16
CA MET A 29 -4.81 5.43 -7.06
C MET A 29 -5.67 5.88 -5.86
N ASP A 30 -6.80 6.54 -6.11
CA ASP A 30 -7.66 7.04 -5.01
C ASP A 30 -8.26 5.90 -4.18
N ALA A 31 -8.63 4.79 -4.82
CA ALA A 31 -9.12 3.62 -4.11
C ALA A 31 -8.03 2.99 -3.23
N MET A 32 -6.80 2.88 -3.77
CA MET A 32 -5.66 2.35 -3.02
C MET A 32 -5.28 3.26 -1.83
N VAL A 33 -5.24 4.57 -2.04
CA VAL A 33 -4.99 5.55 -0.97
C VAL A 33 -6.06 5.48 0.10
N LYS A 34 -7.34 5.38 -0.28
CA LYS A 34 -8.44 5.21 0.68
C LYS A 34 -8.26 3.97 1.55
N VAL A 35 -7.88 2.82 0.97
CA VAL A 35 -7.60 1.59 1.73
C VAL A 35 -6.39 1.77 2.65
N ALA A 36 -5.33 2.44 2.18
CA ALA A 36 -4.15 2.71 3.00
C ALA A 36 -4.46 3.64 4.19
N MET A 37 -5.29 4.66 3.96
CA MET A 37 -5.76 5.60 4.99
C MET A 37 -6.64 4.92 6.04
N GLN A 38 -7.65 4.17 5.59
CA GLN A 38 -8.60 3.50 6.48
C GLN A 38 -8.02 2.26 7.16
N GLY A 39 -7.04 1.62 6.53
CA GLY A 39 -6.56 0.30 6.93
C GLY A 39 -7.47 -0.81 6.42
N LYS A 40 -6.90 -2.02 6.33
CA LYS A 40 -7.61 -3.25 6.02
C LYS A 40 -6.89 -4.37 6.77
N PRO A 41 -7.49 -4.97 7.82
CA PRO A 41 -6.82 -5.99 8.62
C PRO A 41 -6.18 -7.07 7.72
N PRO A 42 -4.88 -7.38 7.92
CA PRO A 42 -4.04 -7.02 9.08
C PRO A 42 -3.32 -5.66 8.96
N MET A 43 -3.47 -4.92 7.87
CA MET A 43 -2.87 -3.59 7.70
C MET A 43 -3.62 -2.54 8.54
N PRO A 44 -2.98 -1.90 9.54
CA PRO A 44 -3.61 -0.85 10.33
C PRO A 44 -3.89 0.42 9.51
N PRO A 45 -4.76 1.33 9.99
CA PRO A 45 -4.97 2.64 9.39
C PRO A 45 -3.64 3.39 9.17
N LYS A 46 -3.50 4.07 8.03
CA LYS A 46 -2.28 4.74 7.58
C LYS A 46 -1.03 3.84 7.57
N GLY A 47 -1.20 2.52 7.45
CA GLY A 47 -0.11 1.57 7.56
C GLY A 47 0.64 1.61 8.91
N GLY A 48 0.01 2.13 9.96
CA GLY A 48 0.58 2.29 11.31
C GLY A 48 1.30 3.61 11.54
N ALA A 49 1.44 4.46 10.50
CA ALA A 49 2.01 5.79 10.62
C ALA A 49 0.94 6.80 11.07
N ALA A 50 0.64 6.82 12.38
CA ALA A 50 -0.45 7.63 12.94
C ALA A 50 -0.41 9.11 12.53
N ASN A 51 0.80 9.68 12.44
CA ASN A 51 1.04 11.10 12.15
C ASN A 51 1.20 11.42 10.65
N ALA A 52 1.15 10.42 9.76
CA ALA A 52 1.27 10.67 8.33
C ALA A 52 0.03 11.43 7.81
N SER A 53 0.25 12.40 6.93
CA SER A 53 -0.83 13.08 6.22
C SER A 53 -1.40 12.19 5.10
N GLU A 54 -2.51 12.59 4.48
CA GLU A 54 -3.01 11.88 3.30
C GLU A 54 -2.03 11.97 2.13
N GLU A 55 -1.34 13.10 1.99
CA GLU A 55 -0.31 13.32 0.98
C GLU A 55 0.89 12.37 1.17
N ASP A 56 1.34 12.17 2.41
CA ASP A 56 2.40 11.21 2.74
C ASP A 56 1.99 9.78 2.35
N ILE A 57 0.75 9.39 2.68
CA ILE A 57 0.22 8.07 2.34
C ILE A 57 0.07 7.93 0.83
N ARG A 58 -0.41 8.96 0.13
CA ARG A 58 -0.51 8.97 -1.34
C ARG A 58 0.87 8.81 -1.98
N ALA A 59 1.87 9.55 -1.51
CA ALA A 59 3.25 9.43 -2.01
C ALA A 59 3.80 8.01 -1.77
N ALA A 60 3.55 7.42 -0.60
CA ALA A 60 3.97 6.06 -0.29
C ALA A 60 3.27 5.02 -1.19
N VAL A 61 1.96 5.14 -1.41
CA VAL A 61 1.22 4.23 -2.31
C VAL A 61 1.72 4.36 -3.74
N GLN A 62 1.93 5.58 -4.22
CA GLN A 62 2.49 5.85 -5.55
C GLN A 62 3.85 5.20 -5.72
N TYR A 63 4.74 5.36 -4.75
CA TYR A 63 6.05 4.72 -4.74
C TYR A 63 5.96 3.19 -4.85
N MET A 64 5.07 2.55 -4.09
CA MET A 64 4.88 1.10 -4.15
C MET A 64 4.37 0.63 -5.52
N VAL A 65 3.43 1.39 -6.10
CA VAL A 65 2.84 1.11 -7.42
C VAL A 65 3.88 1.26 -8.52
N ASP A 66 4.70 2.31 -8.51
CA ASP A 66 5.68 2.55 -9.56
C ASP A 66 6.77 1.48 -9.61
N HIS A 67 7.08 0.86 -8.48
CA HIS A 67 8.03 -0.25 -8.42
C HIS A 67 7.40 -1.60 -8.78
N ALA A 68 6.08 -1.68 -8.92
CA ALA A 68 5.34 -2.89 -9.27
C ALA A 68 4.66 -2.83 -10.66
N LYS A 69 4.93 -1.77 -11.44
CA LYS A 69 4.63 -1.70 -12.88
C LYS A 69 5.67 -2.47 -13.68
#